data_AF-A0A541BLZ6-F1
#
_entry.id   AF-A0A541BLZ6-F1
#
_cell.length_a   1.000
_cell.length_b   1.000
_cell.length_c   1.000
_cell.angle_alpha   90.00
_cell.angle_beta   90.00
_cell.angle_gamma   90.00
#
_symmetry.space_group_name_H-M   'P 1'
#
loop_
_entity.id
_entity.type
_entity.pdbx_description
1 polymer ?
#
loop_
_entity_poly.entity_id
_entity_poly.type
_entity_poly.pdbx_seq_one_letter_code
_entity_poly.pdbx_strand_id
1 'polypeptide(L)'
;MSTIVSRPNSSLVAAQMPDTFTRTEGRDLARLQNREVARGLIASTRVQAAGMVAATGLQITGMLSREATFQSNGDPQVAARLDHIVDCFAEYVGAEVARFRF
;
A
#
# COMPACT_ATOMS: atom_id res chain seq x y z
N MET A 1 -33.49 12.64 14.37
CA MET A 1 -32.31 13.06 15.15
C MET A 1 -31.09 12.93 14.25
N SER A 2 -30.55 14.05 13.76
CA SER A 2 -29.40 14.05 12.85
C SER A 2 -28.12 13.76 13.63
N THR A 3 -27.60 12.55 13.54
CA THR A 3 -26.27 12.19 14.02
C THR A 3 -25.23 12.89 13.14
N ILE A 4 -24.75 14.04 13.61
CA ILE A 4 -23.56 14.68 13.05
C ILE A 4 -22.40 13.72 13.34
N VAL A 5 -22.00 12.94 12.33
CA VAL A 5 -20.75 12.19 12.37
C VAL A 5 -19.64 13.23 12.40
N SER A 6 -19.09 13.46 13.59
CA SER A 6 -17.92 14.31 13.77
C SER A 6 -16.80 13.71 12.92
N ARG A 7 -16.39 14.42 11.86
CA ARG A 7 -15.22 14.01 11.07
C ARG A 7 -14.02 14.04 12.03
N PRO A 8 -13.21 12.98 12.15
CA PRO A 8 -12.01 12.99 12.99
C PRO A 8 -10.89 13.92 12.47
N ASN A 9 -11.21 14.88 11.60
CA ASN A 9 -10.22 15.74 10.93
C ASN A 9 -9.94 17.06 11.65
N SER A 10 -10.65 17.41 12.74
CA SER A 10 -10.33 18.63 13.50
C SER A 10 -9.41 18.39 14.70
N SER A 11 -9.02 17.14 14.96
CA SER A 11 -8.09 16.79 16.05
C SER A 11 -6.74 16.29 15.56
N LEU A 12 -6.36 16.59 14.31
CA LEU A 12 -4.97 16.49 13.89
C LEU A 12 -4.18 17.54 14.65
N VAL A 13 -3.83 17.19 15.89
CA VAL A 13 -3.07 17.93 16.87
C VAL A 13 -3.64 19.35 17.02
N ALA A 14 -4.39 19.60 18.10
CA ALA A 14 -4.41 20.95 18.65
C ALA A 14 -2.94 21.27 18.96
N ALA A 15 -2.24 21.84 17.98
CA ALA A 15 -0.84 22.19 18.07
C ALA A 15 -0.80 23.22 19.19
N GLN A 16 -0.47 22.77 20.38
CA GLN A 16 -0.09 23.64 21.47
C GLN A 16 1.07 24.45 20.90
N MET A 17 0.75 25.67 20.47
CA MET A 17 1.72 26.60 19.93
C MET A 17 2.74 26.76 21.06
N PRO A 18 4.01 26.38 20.85
CA PRO A 18 4.99 26.51 21.92
C PRO A 18 4.98 27.97 22.41
N ASP A 19 5.04 28.18 23.72
CA ASP A 19 4.87 29.52 24.33
C ASP A 19 5.87 30.56 23.81
N THR A 20 6.95 30.11 23.15
CA THR A 20 7.99 30.92 22.51
C THR A 20 7.65 31.42 21.10
N PHE A 21 6.58 30.94 20.47
CA PHE A 21 6.21 31.31 19.10
C PHE A 21 5.34 32.58 19.07
N THR A 22 5.63 33.47 18.13
CA THR A 22 4.71 34.55 17.76
C THR A 22 3.49 33.99 17.03
N ARG A 23 2.38 34.75 17.00
CA ARG A 23 1.15 34.33 16.27
C ARG A 23 1.39 34.01 14.80
N THR A 24 2.30 34.73 14.14
CA THR A 24 2.68 34.50 12.75
C THR A 24 3.44 33.19 12.58
N GLU A 25 4.41 32.92 13.44
CA GLU A 25 5.18 31.67 13.43
C GLU A 25 4.29 30.46 13.75
N GLY A 26 3.34 30.61 14.68
CA GLY A 26 2.36 29.57 14.97
C GLY A 26 1.46 29.23 13.78
N ARG A 27 1.03 30.25 13.02
CA ARG A 27 0.24 30.03 11.79
C ARG A 27 1.05 29.29 10.73
N ASP A 28 2.31 29.64 10.57
CA ASP A 28 3.18 28.99 9.57
C ASP A 28 3.58 27.58 10.01
N LEU A 29 3.81 27.34 11.31
CA LEU A 29 4.00 26.01 11.87
C LEU A 29 2.79 25.11 11.60
N ALA A 30 1.58 25.58 11.86
CA ALA A 30 0.35 24.81 11.59
C ALA A 30 0.22 24.45 10.10
N ARG A 31 0.59 25.37 9.19
CA ARG A 31 0.61 25.10 7.74
C ARG A 31 1.64 24.03 7.38
N LEU A 32 2.84 24.09 7.96
CA LEU A 32 3.89 23.11 7.73
C LEU A 32 3.51 21.72 8.27
N GLN A 33 2.91 21.66 9.46
CA GLN A 33 2.39 20.42 10.03
C GLN A 33 1.31 19.79 9.15
N ASN A 34 0.34 20.58 8.71
CA ASN A 34 -0.71 20.09 7.80
C ASN A 34 -0.13 19.57 6.48
N ARG A 35 0.88 20.25 5.94
CA ARG A 35 1.58 19.80 4.73
C ARG A 35 2.29 18.47 4.98
N GLU A 36 2.92 18.30 6.13
CA GLU A 36 3.63 17.07 6.47
C GLU A 36 2.67 15.90 6.73
N VAL A 37 1.55 16.13 7.42
CA VAL A 37 0.48 15.14 7.57
C VAL A 37 -0.04 14.70 6.20
N ALA A 38 -0.32 15.65 5.29
CA ALA A 38 -0.77 15.33 3.95
C ALA A 38 0.26 14.48 3.17
N ARG A 39 1.55 14.79 3.29
CA ARG A 39 2.63 13.98 2.71
C ARG A 39 2.65 12.57 3.31
N GLY A 40 2.54 12.46 4.63
CA GLY A 40 2.51 11.18 5.34
C GLY A 40 1.32 10.31 4.94
N LEU A 41 0.13 10.92 4.75
CA LEU A 41 -1.05 10.22 4.26
C LEU A 41 -0.83 9.65 2.84
N ILE A 42 -0.31 10.47 1.92
CA ILE A 42 -0.02 10.01 0.55
C ILE A 42 1.00 8.88 0.56
N ALA A 43 2.10 9.02 1.32
CA ALA A 43 3.13 8.00 1.43
C ALA A 43 2.57 6.68 2.00
N SER A 44 1.79 6.77 3.08
CA SER A 44 1.14 5.62 3.71
C SER A 44 0.19 4.91 2.75
N THR A 45 -0.66 5.64 2.01
CA THR A 45 -1.56 5.04 1.02
C THR A 45 -0.81 4.32 -0.09
N ARG A 46 0.34 4.84 -0.54
CA ARG A 46 1.18 4.15 -1.55
C ARG A 46 1.76 2.85 -1.01
N VAL A 47 2.23 2.83 0.24
CA VAL A 47 2.72 1.62 0.91
C VAL A 47 1.59 0.59 1.07
N GLN A 48 0.40 1.02 1.50
CA GLN A 48 -0.76 0.14 1.64
C GLN A 48 -1.17 -0.47 0.29
N ALA A 49 -1.21 0.33 -0.78
CA ALA A 49 -1.49 -0.16 -2.13
C ALA A 49 -0.44 -1.18 -2.59
N ALA A 50 0.85 -0.92 -2.38
CA ALA A 50 1.91 -1.87 -2.68
C ALA A 50 1.73 -3.19 -1.92
N GLY A 51 1.40 -3.12 -0.62
CA GLY A 51 1.12 -4.29 0.20
C GLY A 51 -0.08 -5.10 -0.29
N MET A 52 -1.16 -4.43 -0.72
CA MET A 52 -2.34 -5.07 -1.28
C MET A 52 -2.00 -5.85 -2.56
N VAL A 53 -1.28 -5.22 -3.50
CA VAL A 53 -0.85 -5.86 -4.75
C VAL A 53 0.06 -7.05 -4.47
N ALA A 54 1.02 -6.91 -3.55
CA ALA A 54 1.90 -8.01 -3.16
C ALA A 54 1.13 -9.18 -2.54
N ALA A 55 0.21 -8.91 -1.61
CA ALA A 55 -0.59 -9.94 -0.95
C ALA A 55 -1.49 -10.70 -1.95
N THR A 56 -2.21 -9.97 -2.80
CA THR A 56 -3.05 -10.56 -3.85
C THR A 56 -2.23 -11.35 -4.86
N GLY A 57 -1.10 -10.81 -5.29
CA GLY A 57 -0.19 -11.48 -6.21
C GLY A 57 0.35 -12.79 -5.65
N LEU A 58 0.85 -12.80 -4.41
CA LEU A 58 1.30 -14.01 -3.73
C LEU A 58 0.20 -15.07 -3.62
N GLN A 59 -1.01 -14.67 -3.27
CA GLN A 59 -2.15 -15.58 -3.18
C GLN A 59 -2.47 -16.22 -4.54
N ILE A 60 -2.52 -15.41 -5.61
CA ILE A 60 -2.80 -15.90 -6.96
C ILE A 60 -1.68 -16.81 -7.47
N THR A 61 -0.41 -16.45 -7.28
CA THR A 61 0.73 -17.31 -7.64
C THR A 61 0.63 -18.68 -6.96
N GLY A 62 0.28 -18.72 -5.67
CA GLY A 62 0.06 -19.98 -4.96
C GLY A 62 -1.10 -20.81 -5.52
N MET A 63 -2.20 -20.17 -5.93
CA MET A 63 -3.31 -20.85 -6.60
C MET A 63 -2.90 -21.40 -7.97
N LEU A 64 -2.17 -20.62 -8.76
CA LEU A 64 -1.66 -21.04 -10.07
C LEU A 64 -0.69 -22.21 -9.97
N SER A 65 0.19 -22.23 -8.97
CA SER A 65 1.10 -23.35 -8.73
C SER A 65 0.37 -24.67 -8.43
N ARG A 66 -0.71 -24.60 -7.64
CA ARG A 66 -1.55 -25.78 -7.37
C ARG A 66 -2.29 -26.25 -8.63
N GLU A 67 -2.80 -25.32 -9.43
CA GLU A 67 -3.45 -25.63 -10.69
C GLU A 67 -2.47 -26.23 -11.71
N ALA A 68 -1.24 -25.70 -11.78
CA ALA A 68 -0.16 -26.24 -12.60
C ALA A 68 0.16 -27.69 -12.23
N THR A 69 0.23 -27.98 -10.92
CA THR A 69 0.43 -29.33 -10.40
C THR A 69 -0.69 -30.26 -10.85
N PHE A 70 -1.95 -29.81 -10.74
CA PHE A 70 -3.11 -30.59 -11.16
C PHE A 70 -3.12 -30.85 -12.67
N GLN A 71 -2.89 -29.83 -13.50
CA GLN A 71 -2.94 -29.93 -14.96
C GLN A 71 -1.77 -30.73 -15.56
N SER A 72 -0.60 -30.70 -14.92
CA SER A 72 0.54 -31.50 -15.37
C SER A 72 0.28 -33.01 -15.27
N ASN A 73 -0.60 -33.44 -14.36
CA ASN A 73 -0.98 -34.85 -14.17
C ASN A 73 0.21 -35.82 -14.12
N GLY A 74 1.34 -35.36 -13.56
CA GLY A 74 2.57 -36.15 -13.44
C GLY A 74 3.46 -36.19 -14.69
N ASP A 75 3.08 -35.54 -15.81
CA ASP A 75 3.96 -35.36 -16.97
C ASP A 75 5.05 -34.31 -16.65
N PRO A 76 6.33 -34.70 -16.60
CA PRO A 76 7.41 -33.79 -16.26
C PRO A 76 7.61 -32.64 -17.27
N GLN A 77 7.31 -32.86 -18.55
CA GLN A 77 7.47 -31.81 -19.57
C GLN A 77 6.35 -30.77 -19.46
N VAL A 78 5.13 -31.21 -19.16
CA VAL A 78 4.00 -30.30 -18.93
C VAL A 78 4.21 -29.54 -17.62
N ALA A 79 4.64 -30.22 -16.56
CA ALA A 79 4.97 -29.57 -15.28
C ALA A 79 5.99 -28.44 -15.46
N ALA A 80 7.12 -28.71 -16.13
CA ALA A 80 8.15 -27.69 -16.37
C ALA A 80 7.63 -26.46 -17.14
N ARG A 81 6.71 -26.67 -18.10
CA ARG A 81 6.10 -25.56 -18.86
C ARG A 81 5.13 -24.75 -17.99
N LEU A 82 4.32 -25.42 -17.18
CA LEU A 82 3.35 -24.76 -16.32
C LEU A 82 4.06 -24.01 -15.19
N ASP A 83 5.10 -24.59 -14.59
CA ASP A 83 5.94 -23.92 -13.58
C ASP A 83 6.57 -22.65 -14.15
N HIS A 84 7.09 -22.70 -15.38
CA HIS A 84 7.63 -21.50 -16.04
C HIS A 84 6.57 -20.39 -16.20
N ILE A 85 5.31 -20.74 -16.49
CA ILE A 85 4.22 -19.76 -16.58
C ILE A 85 3.93 -19.15 -15.20
N VAL A 86 3.94 -19.96 -14.14
CA VAL A 86 3.78 -19.46 -12.76
C VAL A 86 4.91 -18.52 -12.38
N ASP A 87 6.15 -18.85 -12.73
CA ASP A 87 7.32 -18.01 -12.50
C ASP A 87 7.22 -16.67 -13.23
N CYS A 88 6.83 -16.68 -14.51
CA CYS A 88 6.60 -15.45 -15.27
C CYS A 88 5.52 -14.57 -14.64
N PHE A 89 4.44 -15.18 -14.12
CA PHE A 89 3.41 -14.43 -13.40
C PHE A 89 3.95 -13.82 -12.10
N ALA A 90 4.72 -14.58 -11.32
CA ALA A 90 5.34 -14.10 -10.09
C ALA A 90 6.31 -12.95 -10.35
N GLU A 91 7.11 -13.02 -11.41
CA GLU A 91 8.00 -11.95 -11.84
C GLU A 91 7.22 -10.69 -12.24
N TYR A 92 6.12 -10.85 -12.99
CA TYR A 92 5.24 -9.74 -13.35
C TYR A 92 4.65 -9.04 -12.12
N VAL A 93 4.15 -9.80 -11.14
CA VAL A 93 3.67 -9.25 -9.86
C VAL A 93 4.78 -8.48 -9.15
N GLY A 94 5.99 -9.03 -9.10
CA GLY A 94 7.15 -8.37 -8.52
C GLY A 94 7.45 -7.02 -9.19
N ALA A 95 7.35 -6.96 -10.52
CA ALA A 95 7.51 -5.74 -11.29
C ALA A 95 6.40 -4.70 -10.98
N GLU A 96 5.15 -5.13 -10.81
CA GLU A 96 4.04 -4.24 -10.42
C GLU A 96 4.25 -3.65 -9.02
N VAL A 97 4.68 -4.45 -8.05
CA VAL A 97 5.01 -3.95 -6.70
C VAL A 97 6.17 -2.95 -6.76
N ALA A 98 7.18 -3.20 -7.59
CA ALA A 98 8.31 -2.29 -7.77
C ALA A 98 7.94 -0.92 -8.35
N ARG A 99 6.77 -0.76 -8.98
CA ARG A 99 6.28 0.55 -9.46
C ARG A 99 5.86 1.49 -8.35
N PHE A 100 5.60 0.98 -7.14
CA PHE A 100 5.20 1.79 -5.98
C PHE A 100 6.37 2.53 -5.30
N ARG A 101 7.57 2.55 -5.90
CA ARG A 101 8.79 3.20 -5.39
C ARG A 101 8.50 4.49 -4.60
N PHE A 102 9.04 4.49 -3.39
CA PHE A 102 8.97 5.54 -2.36
C PHE A 102 10.07 6.58 -2.60
#